data_AF-A3DNH0-F1
#
_entry.id   AF-A3DNH0-F1
#
_cell.length_a   1.000
_cell.length_b   1.000
_cell.length_c   1.000
_cell.angle_alpha   90.00
_cell.angle_beta   90.00
_cell.angle_gamma   90.00
#
_symmetry.space_group_name_H-M   'P 1'
#
loop_
_entity.id
_entity.type
_entity.pdbx_description
1 polymer ?
#
loop_
_entity_poly.entity_id
_entity_poly.type
_entity_poly.pdbx_seq_one_letter_code
_entity_poly.pdbx_strand_id
1 'polypeptide(L)'
;MSPLRLEKKIYDKDIWRKIKDRKAGKVDVQLGKKGLTQGFINEVKARLEKHGVVKIRMLKSYVKSTNTDRRETAKIIAKVLGAKLIEVRGYTFIIARNKDKYRSLKIVGEKENSRDRKWLQH
;
A
#
# COMPACT_ATOMS: atom_id res chain seq x y z
N MET A 1 -3.12 14.41 26.44
CA MET A 1 -2.08 13.99 25.45
C MET A 1 -2.69 14.07 24.05
N SER A 2 -2.20 14.93 23.16
CA SER A 2 -2.82 15.16 21.84
C SER A 2 -2.65 13.94 20.90
N PRO A 3 -3.70 13.47 20.19
CA PRO A 3 -3.66 12.29 19.30
C PRO A 3 -2.54 12.35 18.24
N LEU A 4 -2.19 13.57 17.80
CA LEU A 4 -1.17 13.86 16.80
C LEU A 4 0.24 13.36 17.16
N ARG A 5 0.53 13.13 18.45
CA ARG A 5 1.85 12.65 18.91
C ARG A 5 1.99 11.13 18.73
N LEU A 6 0.89 10.38 18.80
CA LEU A 6 0.89 8.92 18.59
C LEU A 6 1.04 8.56 17.11
N GLU A 7 0.37 9.29 16.21
CA GLU A 7 0.42 9.01 14.77
C GLU A 7 1.83 9.19 14.18
N LYS A 8 2.58 10.19 14.67
CA LYS A 8 3.96 10.46 14.25
C LYS A 8 4.96 9.41 14.72
N LYS A 9 4.67 8.62 15.75
CA LYS A 9 5.55 7.49 16.15
C LYS A 9 5.41 6.30 15.20
N ILE A 10 4.27 6.16 14.53
CA ILE A 10 3.96 5.00 13.67
C ILE A 10 4.47 5.22 12.24
N TYR A 11 4.55 6.47 11.78
CA TYR A 11 5.07 6.83 10.47
C TYR A 11 6.34 7.66 10.59
N ASP A 12 7.34 7.34 9.78
CA ASP A 12 8.48 8.25 9.59
C ASP A 12 8.00 9.67 9.24
N LYS A 13 8.72 10.70 9.69
CA LYS A 13 8.42 12.11 9.39
C LYS A 13 8.27 12.34 7.88
N ASP A 14 9.03 11.60 7.06
CA ASP A 14 8.95 11.65 5.61
C ASP A 14 7.65 11.04 5.04
N ILE A 15 7.23 9.88 5.55
CA ILE A 15 6.00 9.21 5.14
C ILE A 15 4.77 10.04 5.52
N TRP A 16 4.78 10.64 6.70
CA TRP A 16 3.69 11.51 7.13
C TRP A 16 3.48 12.71 6.19
N ARG A 17 4.57 13.32 5.73
CA ARG A 17 4.52 14.40 4.74
C ARG A 17 3.91 13.93 3.42
N LYS A 18 4.32 12.76 2.94
CA LYS A 18 3.76 12.14 1.74
C LYS A 18 2.28 11.81 1.89
N ILE A 19 1.84 11.30 3.05
CA ILE A 19 0.42 11.06 3.32
C ILE A 19 -0.38 12.37 3.22
N LYS A 20 0.10 13.46 3.84
CA LYS A 20 -0.55 14.77 3.76
C LYS A 20 -0.64 15.30 2.32
N ASP A 21 0.45 15.17 1.58
CA ASP A 21 0.53 15.56 0.18
C ASP A 21 -0.47 14.78 -0.69
N ARG A 22 -0.51 13.44 -0.59
CA ARG A 22 -1.49 12.61 -1.33
C ARG A 22 -2.93 12.91 -0.92
N LYS A 23 -3.18 13.26 0.35
CA LYS A 23 -4.51 13.62 0.86
C LYS A 23 -5.15 14.71 0.01
N ALA A 24 -4.44 15.83 -0.17
CA ALA A 24 -4.89 16.96 -0.98
C ALA A 24 -4.61 16.78 -2.48
N GLY A 25 -3.66 15.92 -2.83
CA GLY A 25 -3.18 15.72 -4.19
C GLY A 25 -4.05 14.83 -5.09
N LYS A 26 -3.52 14.61 -6.30
CA LYS A 26 -4.12 13.79 -7.35
C LYS A 26 -4.14 12.31 -6.96
N VAL A 27 -4.98 11.55 -7.66
CA VAL A 27 -5.07 10.10 -7.54
C VAL A 27 -3.91 9.47 -8.33
N ASP A 28 -3.24 8.49 -7.73
CA ASP A 28 -2.12 7.77 -8.37
C ASP A 28 -2.62 6.64 -9.29
N VAL A 29 -3.67 5.91 -8.86
CA VAL A 29 -4.19 4.72 -9.58
C VAL A 29 -5.71 4.67 -9.50
N GLN A 30 -6.36 4.13 -10.53
CA GLN A 30 -7.81 3.95 -10.57
C GLN A 30 -8.20 2.48 -10.74
N LEU A 31 -9.04 1.97 -9.85
CA LEU A 31 -9.64 0.65 -9.95
C LEU A 31 -10.87 0.72 -10.87
N GLY A 32 -10.68 0.27 -12.11
CA GLY A 32 -11.69 0.28 -13.16
C GLY A 32 -12.60 -0.94 -13.18
N LYS A 33 -13.42 -1.06 -14.24
CA LYS A 33 -14.42 -2.14 -14.41
C LYS A 33 -13.82 -3.55 -14.40
N LYS A 34 -12.56 -3.71 -14.86
CA LYS A 34 -11.84 -5.00 -14.83
C LYS A 34 -11.51 -5.47 -13.41
N GLY A 35 -11.65 -4.60 -12.40
CA GLY A 35 -11.47 -4.94 -11.00
C GLY A 35 -10.03 -5.27 -10.61
N LEU A 36 -9.90 -6.13 -9.60
CA LEU A 36 -8.63 -6.53 -8.99
C LEU A 36 -7.89 -7.53 -9.87
N THR A 37 -7.28 -7.05 -10.94
CA THR A 37 -6.42 -7.87 -11.81
C THR A 37 -5.00 -7.93 -11.25
N GLN A 38 -4.24 -8.95 -11.64
CA GLN A 38 -2.80 -9.03 -11.30
C GLN A 38 -2.04 -7.79 -11.79
N GLY A 39 -2.39 -7.27 -12.98
CA GLY A 39 -1.81 -6.04 -13.53
C GLY A 39 -2.05 -4.84 -12.62
N PHE A 40 -3.28 -4.67 -12.11
CA PHE A 40 -3.61 -3.61 -11.15
C PHE A 40 -2.80 -3.76 -9.85
N ILE A 41 -2.71 -4.98 -9.30
CA ILE A 41 -1.94 -5.24 -8.07
C ILE A 41 -0.46 -4.91 -8.28
N ASN A 42 0.13 -5.33 -9.40
CA ASN A 42 1.53 -5.05 -9.73
C ASN A 42 1.79 -3.55 -9.91
N GLU A 43 0.89 -2.84 -10.57
CA GLU A 43 0.98 -1.39 -10.77
C GLU A 43 0.95 -0.64 -9.43
N VAL A 44 0.03 -1.01 -8.53
CA VAL A 44 -0.05 -0.40 -7.19
C VAL A 44 1.19 -0.75 -6.37
N LYS A 45 1.67 -2.00 -6.42
CA LYS A 45 2.90 -2.43 -5.73
C LYS A 45 4.10 -1.61 -6.16
N ALA A 46 4.32 -1.44 -7.47
CA ALA A 46 5.42 -0.65 -8.02
C ALA A 46 5.37 0.81 -7.56
N ARG A 47 4.18 1.44 -7.56
CA ARG A 47 4.02 2.81 -7.03
C ARG A 47 4.27 2.88 -5.52
N LEU A 48 3.84 1.86 -4.78
CA LEU A 48 4.04 1.81 -3.33
C LEU A 48 5.51 1.67 -2.97
N GLU A 49 6.28 0.88 -3.72
CA GLU A 49 7.72 0.73 -3.54
C GLU A 49 8.47 2.02 -3.89
N LYS A 50 8.11 2.65 -5.01
CA LYS A 50 8.74 3.91 -5.48
C LYS A 50 8.44 5.10 -4.58
N HIS A 51 7.20 5.24 -4.12
CA HIS A 51 6.73 6.45 -3.44
C HIS A 51 6.46 6.28 -1.95
N GLY A 52 6.28 5.05 -1.47
CA GLY A 52 5.96 4.74 -0.08
C GLY A 52 4.51 5.01 0.34
N VAL A 53 3.75 5.78 -0.44
CA VAL A 53 2.34 6.15 -0.21
C VAL A 53 1.62 6.24 -1.55
N VAL A 54 0.44 5.64 -1.65
CA VAL A 54 -0.38 5.62 -2.86
C VAL A 54 -1.83 5.95 -2.53
N LYS A 55 -2.44 6.86 -3.30
CA LYS A 55 -3.87 7.18 -3.29
C LYS A 55 -4.56 6.53 -4.47
N ILE A 56 -5.58 5.73 -4.19
CA ILE A 56 -6.27 4.90 -5.17
C ILE A 56 -7.73 5.33 -5.24
N ARG A 57 -8.29 5.44 -6.44
CA ARG A 57 -9.72 5.72 -6.67
C ARG A 57 -10.44 4.46 -7.16
N MET A 58 -11.50 4.08 -6.48
CA MET A 58 -12.48 3.09 -6.95
C MET A 58 -13.49 3.77 -7.87
N LEU A 59 -13.60 3.32 -9.12
CA LEU A 59 -14.62 3.87 -10.00
C LEU A 59 -16.03 3.51 -9.48
N LYS A 60 -16.98 4.45 -9.62
CA LYS A 60 -18.38 4.21 -9.25
C LYS A 60 -18.96 2.99 -9.96
N SER A 61 -18.56 2.77 -11.21
CA SER A 61 -18.96 1.61 -12.01
C SER A 61 -18.53 0.29 -11.39
N TYR A 62 -17.29 0.20 -10.87
CA TYR A 62 -16.79 -0.99 -10.19
C TYR A 62 -17.58 -1.27 -8.91
N VAL A 63 -17.80 -0.26 -8.08
CA VAL A 63 -18.55 -0.40 -6.82
C VAL A 63 -19.99 -0.85 -7.10
N LYS A 64 -20.64 -0.26 -8.11
CA LYS A 64 -22.01 -0.63 -8.52
C LYS A 64 -22.09 -2.04 -9.10
N SER A 65 -21.15 -2.43 -9.97
CA SER A 65 -21.20 -3.73 -10.64
C SER A 65 -20.87 -4.91 -9.72
N THR A 66 -20.08 -4.67 -8.67
CA THR A 66 -19.66 -5.71 -7.73
C THR A 66 -20.45 -5.71 -6.43
N ASN A 67 -21.29 -4.68 -6.20
CA ASN A 67 -22.00 -4.45 -4.94
C ASN A 67 -21.09 -4.55 -3.69
N THR A 68 -19.82 -4.16 -3.84
CA THR A 68 -18.80 -4.31 -2.79
C THR A 68 -18.75 -3.12 -1.85
N ASP A 69 -18.46 -3.38 -0.57
CA ASP A 69 -18.15 -2.31 0.37
C ASP A 69 -16.76 -1.72 0.08
N ARG A 70 -16.72 -0.39 0.00
CA ARG A 70 -15.52 0.38 -0.33
C ARG A 70 -14.40 0.20 0.70
N ARG A 71 -14.74 0.13 1.99
CA ARG A 71 -13.73 -0.06 3.03
C ARG A 71 -13.20 -1.48 2.99
N GLU A 72 -14.06 -2.46 2.74
CA GLU A 72 -13.65 -3.85 2.59
C GLU A 72 -12.73 -4.06 1.39
N THR A 73 -13.07 -3.52 0.22
CA THR A 73 -12.16 -3.54 -0.96
C THR A 73 -10.80 -2.91 -0.62
N ALA A 74 -10.80 -1.75 0.06
CA ALA A 74 -9.55 -1.09 0.45
C ALA A 74 -8.72 -1.95 1.43
N LYS A 75 -9.37 -2.64 2.38
CA LYS A 75 -8.71 -3.57 3.31
C LYS A 75 -8.10 -4.77 2.57
N ILE A 76 -8.84 -5.35 1.62
CA ILE A 76 -8.36 -6.48 0.80
C ILE A 76 -7.12 -6.06 0.01
N ILE A 77 -7.17 -4.92 -0.69
CA ILE A 77 -6.03 -4.41 -1.45
C ILE A 77 -4.82 -4.16 -0.55
N ALA A 78 -5.03 -3.52 0.61
CA ALA A 78 -3.95 -3.30 1.57
C ALA A 78 -3.34 -4.61 2.08
N LYS A 79 -4.17 -5.62 2.39
CA LYS A 79 -3.73 -6.94 2.84
C LYS A 79 -2.90 -7.65 1.78
N VAL A 80 -3.40 -7.72 0.54
CA VAL A 80 -2.70 -8.34 -0.60
C VAL A 80 -1.34 -7.69 -0.84
N LEU A 81 -1.28 -6.36 -0.77
CA LEU A 81 -0.04 -5.60 -0.96
C LEU A 81 0.88 -5.60 0.28
N GLY A 82 0.43 -6.13 1.41
CA GLY A 82 1.14 -5.98 2.69
C GLY A 82 1.32 -4.53 3.12
N ALA A 83 0.43 -3.65 2.69
CA ALA A 83 0.44 -2.23 2.98
C ALA A 83 -0.45 -1.91 4.18
N LYS A 84 -0.25 -0.73 4.77
CA LYS A 84 -1.13 -0.21 5.81
C LYS A 84 -2.20 0.69 5.19
N LEU A 85 -3.47 0.38 5.44
CA LEU A 85 -4.59 1.26 5.08
C LEU A 85 -4.58 2.49 6.01
N ILE A 86 -4.45 3.67 5.42
CA ILE A 86 -4.36 4.95 6.15
C ILE A 86 -5.75 5.53 6.34
N GLU A 87 -6.53 5.62 5.27
CA GLU A 87 -7.89 6.14 5.30
C GLU A 87 -8.70 5.71 4.08
N VAL A 88 -10.01 5.83 4.20
CA VAL A 88 -10.97 5.69 3.11
C VAL A 88 -11.87 6.93 3.11
N ARG A 89 -11.88 7.70 2.02
CA ARG A 89 -12.69 8.90 1.83
C ARG A 89 -13.44 8.85 0.50
N GLY A 90 -14.76 8.76 0.57
CA GLY A 90 -15.61 8.68 -0.62
C GLY A 90 -15.28 7.46 -1.49
N TYR A 91 -14.81 7.70 -2.71
CA TYR A 91 -14.37 6.66 -3.64
C TYR A 91 -12.85 6.50 -3.67
N THR A 92 -12.12 7.15 -2.77
CA THR A 92 -10.67 7.07 -2.69
C THR A 92 -10.21 6.49 -1.38
N PHE A 93 -9.04 5.86 -1.38
CA PHE A 93 -8.38 5.42 -0.18
C PHE A 93 -6.86 5.60 -0.32
N ILE A 94 -6.18 5.70 0.81
CA ILE A 94 -4.73 5.87 0.86
C ILE A 94 -4.13 4.68 1.57
N ILE A 95 -3.09 4.10 0.97
CA ILE A 95 -2.25 3.08 1.58
C ILE A 95 -0.81 3.59 1.70
N ALA A 96 -0.11 3.15 2.74
CA ALA A 96 1.33 3.41 2.90
C ALA A 96 2.08 2.11 3.12
N ARG A 97 3.38 2.11 2.81
CA ARG A 97 4.24 0.95 3.02
C ARG A 97 4.23 0.55 4.49
N ASN A 98 4.15 -0.75 4.77
CA ASN A 98 4.27 -1.27 6.13
C ASN A 98 5.76 -1.51 6.45
N LYS A 99 6.38 -0.63 7.23
CA LYS A 99 7.82 -0.75 7.57
C LYS A 99 8.15 -2.08 8.25
N ASP A 100 7.25 -2.61 9.08
CA ASP A 100 7.49 -3.85 9.83
C ASP A 100 7.56 -5.06 8.89
N LYS A 101 6.64 -5.11 7.91
CA LYS A 101 6.63 -6.17 6.88
C LYS A 101 7.82 -6.06 5.92
N TYR A 102 8.20 -4.85 5.50
CA TYR A 102 9.37 -4.70 4.61
C TYR A 102 10.69 -5.00 5.34
N ARG A 103 10.78 -4.73 6.65
CA ARG A 103 11.95 -5.10 7.45
C ARG A 103 12.06 -6.61 7.59
N SER A 104 10.96 -7.31 7.87
CA SER A 104 10.96 -8.78 7.93
C SER A 104 11.23 -9.42 6.56
N LEU A 105 10.63 -8.91 5.48
CA LEU A 105 10.92 -9.38 4.11
C LEU A 105 12.37 -9.17 3.69
N LYS A 106 12.99 -8.03 4.05
CA LYS A 106 14.42 -7.79 3.79
C LYS A 106 15.30 -8.77 4.55
N ILE A 107 15.02 -9.00 5.84
CA ILE A 107 15.76 -9.97 6.67
C ILE A 107 15.64 -11.39 6.08
N VAL A 108 14.46 -11.77 5.59
CA VAL A 108 14.24 -13.09 4.97
C VAL A 108 14.98 -13.19 3.63
N GLY A 109 14.85 -12.19 2.74
CA GLY A 109 15.51 -12.19 1.43
C GLY A 109 17.05 -12.12 1.53
N GLU A 110 17.59 -11.42 2.52
CA GLU A 110 19.03 -11.44 2.84
C GLU A 110 19.47 -12.82 3.32
N LYS A 111 18.67 -13.49 4.16
CA LYS A 111 18.94 -14.87 4.60
C LYS A 111 18.91 -15.86 3.44
N GLU A 112 17.95 -15.78 2.53
CA GLU A 112 17.89 -16.65 1.35
C GLU A 112 19.09 -16.44 0.43
N ASN A 113 19.42 -15.19 0.10
CA ASN A 113 20.57 -14.85 -0.73
C ASN A 113 21.91 -15.26 -0.08
N SER A 114 22.01 -15.25 1.25
CA SER A 114 23.19 -15.76 1.97
C SER A 114 23.32 -17.29 1.96
N ARG A 115 22.20 -18.02 1.86
CA ARG A 115 22.18 -19.49 1.82
C ARG A 115 22.50 -20.00 0.42
N ASP A 116 22.00 -19.36 -0.62
CA ASP A 116 22.30 -19.73 -2.01
C ASP A 116 23.77 -19.49 -2.40
N ARG A 117 24.41 -18.45 -1.84
CA ARG A 117 25.86 -18.21 -2.05
C ARG A 117 26.78 -19.25 -1.41
N LYS A 118 26.28 -20.05 -0.47
CA LYS A 118 27.08 -21.09 0.22
C LYS A 118 27.24 -22.37 -0.61
N TRP A 119 26.44 -22.56 -1.66
CA TRP A 119 26.47 -23.74 -2.53
C TRP A 119 27.27 -23.55 -3.82
N LEU A 120 27.62 -22.32 -4.19
CA LEU A 120 28.37 -22.00 -5.42
C LEU A 120 29.89 -21.88 -5.21
N GLN A 121 30.42 -22.37 -4.08
CA GLN A 121 31.84 -22.29 -3.74
C GLN A 121 32.50 -23.64 -3.42
N HIS A 122 31.90 -24.78 -3.79
CA HIS A 122 32.52 -26.11 -3.70
C HIS A 122 32.33 -26.86 -5.01
#